data_AF-R7WDH4-F1
#
_entry.id   AF-R7WDH4-F1
#
_cell.length_a   1.000
_cell.length_b   1.000
_cell.length_c   1.000
_cell.angle_alpha   90.00
_cell.angle_beta   90.00
_cell.angle_gamma   90.00
#
_symmetry.space_group_name_H-M   'P 1'
#
loop_
_entity.id
_entity.type
_entity.pdbx_description
1 polymer ?
#
loop_
_entity_poly.entity_id
_entity_poly.type
_entity_poly.pdbx_seq_one_letter_code
_entity_poly.pdbx_strand_id
1 'polypeptide(L)'
;MWYLSWEQEAPGSQPDSAWLSCEEHKHEYTKPKPNHQENTDPTYRINKHAKVTISATSFSYCLVDRDSPSSSTLQFGDAEQPAVTAPLLRSPRTNTFYYVGLSGISVGGQALSIPSSAFAMDDAGSGGVIVDSGTAVTRLQSGAYAALREASVQVRAVARRFEGGGELKLPAKNYLIPVDGAGTYCLAFAGTSGAVSIIGNVQQQGVRVSFDTAKNTVGFTTDKC
;
A
#
# COMPACT_ATOMS: atom_id res chain seq x y z
N MET A 1 -7.06 -17.36 5.45
CA MET A 1 -6.27 -16.48 6.35
C MET A 1 -5.00 -16.13 5.59
N TRP A 2 -4.55 -14.87 5.62
CA TRP A 2 -3.27 -14.50 4.99
C TRP A 2 -2.20 -14.46 6.07
N TYR A 3 -0.99 -14.90 5.77
CA TYR A 3 0.16 -14.79 6.67
C TYR A 3 1.36 -14.25 5.92
N LEU A 4 2.25 -13.57 6.66
CA LEU A 4 3.54 -13.14 6.15
C LEU A 4 4.58 -14.20 6.47
N SER A 5 5.35 -14.58 5.46
CA SER A 5 6.61 -15.31 5.61
C SER A 5 7.77 -14.38 5.26
N TRP A 6 8.99 -14.90 5.39
CA TRP A 6 10.16 -14.24 4.83
C TRP A 6 11.05 -15.25 4.13
N GLU A 7 11.66 -14.82 3.04
CA GLU A 7 12.61 -15.61 2.28
C GLU A 7 13.94 -14.86 2.19
N GLN A 8 15.04 -15.59 2.28
CA GLN A 8 16.36 -15.04 2.01
C GLN A 8 16.52 -14.94 0.49
N GLU A 9 16.57 -13.72 -0.03
CA GLU A 9 16.84 -13.53 -1.44
C GLU A 9 18.33 -13.66 -1.73
N ALA A 10 18.66 -14.24 -2.89
CA ALA A 10 20.02 -14.34 -3.36
C ALA A 10 20.67 -12.93 -3.41
N PRO A 11 21.96 -12.81 -3.05
CA PRO A 11 22.67 -11.55 -3.19
C PRO A 11 22.60 -11.05 -4.63
N GLY A 12 22.40 -9.74 -4.79
CA GLY A 12 22.38 -9.07 -6.09
C GLY A 12 23.79 -8.89 -6.62
N SER A 13 24.06 -7.74 -7.22
CA SER A 13 25.39 -7.38 -7.72
C SER A 13 26.49 -7.30 -6.65
N GLN A 14 26.14 -7.28 -5.36
CA GLN A 14 27.09 -7.29 -4.24
C GLN A 14 26.97 -8.56 -3.37
N PRO A 15 28.07 -9.23 -3.00
CA PRO A 15 28.05 -10.49 -2.27
C PRO A 15 27.49 -10.39 -0.84
N ASP A 16 27.58 -9.21 -0.20
CA ASP A 16 27.05 -8.96 1.15
C ASP A 16 25.61 -8.41 1.16
N SER A 17 24.92 -8.43 0.01
CA SER A 17 23.55 -7.90 -0.12
C SER A 17 22.46 -8.94 0.17
N ALA A 18 22.69 -9.92 1.05
CA ALA A 18 21.64 -10.87 1.41
C ALA A 18 20.58 -10.16 2.28
N TRP A 19 19.32 -10.14 1.82
CA TRP A 19 18.19 -9.55 2.55
C TRP A 19 17.07 -10.55 2.71
N LEU A 20 16.28 -10.36 3.76
CA LEU A 20 15.01 -11.03 3.91
C LEU A 20 13.93 -10.18 3.23
N SER A 21 13.20 -10.77 2.29
CA SER A 21 12.01 -10.17 1.71
C SER A 21 10.78 -10.73 2.41
N CYS A 22 9.84 -9.87 2.81
CA CYS A 22 8.58 -10.34 3.38
C CYS A 22 7.62 -10.72 2.25
N GLU A 23 7.11 -11.95 2.28
CA GLU A 23 6.15 -12.45 1.28
C GLU A 23 4.78 -12.72 1.89
N GLU A 24 3.74 -12.36 1.15
CA GLU A 24 2.35 -12.58 1.54
C GLU A 24 1.82 -13.89 0.95
N HIS A 25 1.43 -14.83 1.81
CA HIS A 25 0.89 -16.11 1.40
C HIS A 25 -0.58 -16.25 1.80
N LYS A 26 -1.36 -16.81 0.88
CA LYS A 26 -2.74 -17.21 1.14
C LYS A 26 -2.72 -18.60 1.76
N HIS A 27 -3.17 -18.76 3.00
CA HIS A 27 -3.61 -20.07 3.45
C HIS A 27 -4.90 -20.41 2.69
N GLU A 28 -4.84 -21.42 1.82
CA GLU A 28 -6.01 -22.02 1.20
C GLU A 28 -6.78 -22.79 2.28
N TYR A 29 -7.74 -22.11 2.89
CA TYR A 29 -8.63 -22.71 3.87
C TYR A 29 -9.90 -23.18 3.15
N THR A 30 -10.01 -24.49 2.92
CA THR A 30 -11.24 -25.12 2.42
C THR A 30 -12.26 -25.15 3.55
N LYS A 31 -13.08 -24.10 3.73
CA LYS A 31 -14.27 -24.18 4.58
C LYS A 31 -15.28 -25.13 3.92
N PRO A 32 -15.84 -26.13 4.63
CA PRO A 32 -17.11 -26.70 4.22
C PRO A 32 -18.16 -25.58 4.21
N LYS A 33 -18.98 -25.53 3.15
CA LYS A 33 -20.07 -24.54 3.03
C LYS A 33 -20.94 -24.63 4.29
N PRO A 34 -21.21 -23.52 4.99
CA PRO A 34 -22.18 -23.56 6.08
C PRO A 34 -23.55 -23.95 5.49
N ASN A 35 -24.24 -24.87 6.16
CA ASN A 35 -25.66 -25.13 5.88
C ASN A 35 -26.43 -23.85 6.23
N HIS A 36 -26.77 -23.06 5.21
CA HIS A 36 -27.72 -21.98 5.36
C HIS A 36 -29.11 -22.58 5.60
N GLN A 37 -29.52 -22.69 6.86
CA GLN A 37 -30.93 -22.70 7.19
C GLN A 37 -31.41 -21.26 7.25
N GLU A 38 -32.29 -20.90 6.32
CA GLU A 38 -32.97 -19.62 6.30
C GLU A 38 -33.88 -19.54 7.54
N ASN A 39 -33.62 -18.55 8.40
CA ASN A 39 -34.45 -18.31 9.58
C ASN A 39 -35.80 -17.72 9.13
N THR A 40 -36.87 -18.51 9.24
CA THR A 40 -38.23 -18.14 8.82
C THR A 40 -39.06 -17.46 9.90
N ASP A 41 -38.45 -17.06 11.02
CA ASP A 41 -39.13 -16.37 12.12
C ASP A 41 -39.67 -14.99 11.67
N PRO A 42 -41.00 -14.80 11.63
CA PRO A 42 -41.62 -13.55 11.18
C PRO A 42 -41.42 -12.37 12.14
N THR A 43 -40.89 -12.59 13.35
CA THR A 43 -40.54 -11.53 14.31
C THR A 43 -39.16 -10.93 14.06
N TYR A 44 -38.28 -11.63 13.32
CA TYR A 44 -36.96 -11.13 12.90
C TYR A 44 -37.05 -10.40 11.54
N ARG A 45 -37.97 -9.44 11.43
CA ARG A 45 -37.97 -8.52 10.27
C ARG A 45 -36.90 -7.45 10.49
N ILE A 46 -35.69 -7.74 10.04
CA ILE A 46 -34.70 -6.68 9.79
C ILE A 46 -35.34 -5.74 8.77
N ASN A 47 -35.52 -4.47 9.12
CA ASN A 47 -35.92 -3.45 8.16
C ASN A 47 -34.95 -3.55 6.97
N LYS A 48 -35.45 -4.04 5.82
CA LYS A 48 -34.63 -4.24 4.62
C LYS A 48 -34.08 -2.88 4.18
N HIS A 49 -32.81 -2.66 4.52
CA HIS A 49 -31.86 -1.72 3.95
C HIS A 49 -32.36 -0.28 3.81
N ALA A 50 -32.24 0.50 4.90
CA ALA A 50 -32.05 1.93 4.72
C ALA A 50 -30.79 2.14 3.86
N LYS A 51 -30.96 2.62 2.62
CA LYS A 51 -29.86 2.95 1.73
C LYS A 51 -29.17 4.20 2.25
N VAL A 52 -28.11 4.03 3.04
CA VAL A 52 -27.23 5.13 3.43
C VAL A 52 -26.44 5.54 2.20
N THR A 53 -26.69 6.75 1.70
CA THR A 53 -25.93 7.34 0.59
C THR A 53 -24.91 8.30 1.16
N ILE A 54 -23.63 8.04 0.93
CA ILE A 54 -22.55 8.95 1.32
C ILE A 54 -22.34 9.93 0.17
N SER A 55 -22.70 11.20 0.39
CA SER A 55 -22.53 12.27 -0.59
C SER A 55 -21.26 13.06 -0.30
N ALA A 56 -20.10 12.41 -0.48
CA ALA A 56 -18.80 13.03 -0.32
C ALA A 56 -17.93 12.77 -1.57
N THR A 57 -17.22 13.79 -2.02
CA THR A 57 -16.22 13.68 -3.10
C THR A 57 -14.82 13.43 -2.57
N SER A 58 -14.66 13.44 -1.24
CA SER A 58 -13.42 13.17 -0.55
C SER A 58 -13.61 12.19 0.60
N PHE A 59 -12.57 11.43 0.90
CA PHE A 59 -12.47 10.61 2.09
C PHE A 59 -11.02 10.50 2.53
N SER A 60 -10.77 10.19 3.80
CA SER A 60 -9.45 9.85 4.30
C SER A 60 -9.52 8.67 5.26
N TYR A 61 -8.44 7.92 5.35
CA TYR A 61 -8.28 6.92 6.39
C TYR A 61 -6.92 7.06 7.06
N CYS A 62 -6.80 6.48 8.24
CA CYS A 62 -5.53 6.29 8.93
C CYS A 62 -5.49 4.89 9.49
N LEU A 63 -4.56 4.09 8.95
CA LEU A 63 -4.30 2.75 9.44
C LEU A 63 -3.35 2.88 10.61
N VAL A 64 -3.73 2.36 11.78
CA VAL A 64 -2.80 2.28 12.91
C VAL A 64 -1.71 1.26 12.62
N ASP A 65 -0.62 1.32 13.38
CA ASP A 65 0.44 0.32 13.31
C ASP A 65 -0.12 -1.09 13.60
N ARG A 66 0.43 -2.11 12.93
CA ARG A 66 0.00 -3.52 13.05
C ARG A 66 -0.14 -4.02 14.48
N ASP A 67 0.78 -3.58 15.35
CA ASP A 67 0.88 -4.05 16.72
C ASP A 67 0.18 -3.08 17.70
N SER A 68 -0.52 -2.08 17.17
CA SER A 68 -1.27 -1.10 17.97
C SER A 68 -2.60 -1.68 18.47
N PRO A 69 -2.97 -1.43 19.74
CA PRO A 69 -4.30 -1.79 20.25
C PRO A 69 -5.40 -0.80 19.80
N SER A 70 -5.04 0.30 19.15
CA SER A 70 -5.97 1.34 18.71
C SER A 70 -6.77 0.92 17.46
N SER A 71 -7.91 1.57 17.25
CA SER A 71 -8.71 1.39 16.04
C SER A 71 -8.26 2.34 14.92
N SER A 72 -8.26 1.84 13.68
CA SER A 72 -8.10 2.68 12.49
C SER A 72 -9.31 3.58 12.26
N THR A 73 -9.14 4.65 11.48
CA THR A 73 -10.22 5.62 11.18
C THR A 73 -10.51 5.70 9.69
N LEU A 74 -11.77 5.96 9.34
CA LEU A 74 -12.23 6.31 7.99
C LEU A 74 -13.19 7.51 8.12
N GLN A 75 -12.94 8.57 7.36
CA GLN A 75 -13.67 9.83 7.40
C GLN A 75 -14.10 10.21 5.99
N PHE A 76 -15.30 10.76 5.85
CA PHE A 76 -15.86 11.21 4.57
C PHE A 76 -16.12 12.71 4.63
N GLY A 77 -15.87 13.43 3.54
CA GLY A 77 -16.20 14.86 3.39
C GLY A 77 -15.20 15.84 4.03
N ASP A 78 -14.55 15.45 5.13
CA ASP A 78 -13.51 16.27 5.77
C ASP A 78 -12.12 15.94 5.18
N ALA A 79 -11.54 16.90 4.47
CA ALA A 79 -10.17 16.80 3.98
C ALA A 79 -9.26 17.71 4.82
N GLU A 80 -8.51 17.12 5.75
CA GLU A 80 -7.35 17.80 6.35
C GLU A 80 -6.37 18.18 5.23
N GLN A 81 -5.73 19.34 5.33
CA GLN A 81 -4.71 19.75 4.37
C GLN A 81 -3.52 18.76 4.47
N PRO A 82 -3.23 18.00 3.40
CA PRO A 82 -2.18 17.01 3.46
C PRO A 82 -0.79 17.65 3.44
N ALA A 83 0.18 17.02 4.10
CA ALA A 83 1.57 17.49 4.10
C ALA A 83 2.24 17.27 2.74
N VAL A 84 1.89 16.17 2.06
CA VAL A 84 2.37 15.83 0.72
C VAL A 84 1.18 15.51 -0.17
N THR A 85 1.15 16.03 -1.39
CA THR A 85 0.12 15.72 -2.38
C THR A 85 0.71 15.02 -3.59
N ALA A 86 -0.15 14.25 -4.26
CA ALA A 86 0.13 13.60 -5.53
C ALA A 86 -1.13 13.61 -6.42
N PRO A 87 -1.00 13.55 -7.75
CA PRO A 87 -2.13 13.33 -8.64
C PRO A 87 -2.83 12.00 -8.36
N LEU A 88 -4.17 12.02 -8.29
CA LEU A 88 -5.00 10.83 -8.36
C LEU A 88 -5.31 10.54 -9.83
N LEU A 89 -4.75 9.47 -10.35
CA LEU A 89 -4.87 9.06 -11.74
C LEU A 89 -6.09 8.14 -11.92
N ARG A 90 -6.64 8.10 -13.14
CA ARG A 90 -7.76 7.23 -13.50
C ARG A 90 -7.34 6.34 -14.66
N SER A 91 -7.60 5.04 -14.52
CA SER A 91 -7.35 4.11 -15.62
C SER A 91 -8.50 4.15 -16.63
N PRO A 92 -8.22 4.24 -17.94
CA PRO A 92 -9.24 4.06 -18.98
C PRO A 92 -9.74 2.60 -19.06
N ARG A 93 -8.99 1.65 -18.47
CA ARG A 93 -9.36 0.22 -18.43
C ARG A 93 -10.29 -0.14 -17.27
N THR A 94 -10.15 0.52 -16.12
CA THR A 94 -10.92 0.22 -14.90
C THR A 94 -11.11 1.45 -14.03
N ASN A 95 -12.28 1.59 -13.43
CA ASN A 95 -12.61 2.70 -12.52
C ASN A 95 -12.60 2.31 -11.03
N THR A 96 -12.14 1.11 -10.69
CA THR A 96 -12.24 0.59 -9.32
C THR A 96 -11.04 0.90 -8.44
N PHE A 97 -9.87 1.19 -9.02
CA PHE A 97 -8.64 1.39 -8.28
C PHE A 97 -8.25 2.87 -8.19
N TYR A 98 -7.68 3.25 -7.05
CA TYR A 98 -7.09 4.58 -6.87
C TYR A 98 -5.61 4.53 -7.26
N TYR A 99 -5.32 5.08 -8.43
CA TYR A 99 -3.95 5.22 -8.91
C TYR A 99 -3.34 6.52 -8.40
N VAL A 100 -2.08 6.47 -7.99
CA VAL A 100 -1.32 7.63 -7.53
C VAL A 100 -0.16 7.89 -8.50
N GLY A 101 0.03 9.16 -8.85
CA GLY A 101 1.18 9.60 -9.65
C GLY A 101 2.47 9.48 -8.86
N LEU A 102 3.11 8.31 -8.88
CA LEU A 102 4.43 8.09 -8.31
C LEU A 102 5.49 8.32 -9.40
N SER A 103 6.49 9.14 -9.10
CA SER A 103 7.57 9.48 -10.03
C SER A 103 8.89 8.79 -9.73
N GLY A 104 9.08 8.30 -8.50
CA GLY A 104 10.32 7.64 -8.11
C GLY A 104 10.39 7.21 -6.64
N ILE A 105 11.56 6.71 -6.27
CA ILE A 105 11.89 6.27 -4.91
C ILE A 105 13.27 6.83 -4.56
N SER A 106 13.45 7.24 -3.31
CA SER A 106 14.74 7.62 -2.76
C SER A 106 15.16 6.65 -1.65
N VAL A 107 16.46 6.33 -1.58
CA VAL A 107 17.06 5.54 -0.49
C VAL A 107 18.27 6.30 0.06
N GLY A 108 18.31 6.50 1.38
CA GLY A 108 19.37 7.29 2.02
C GLY A 108 19.41 8.74 1.56
N GLY A 109 18.26 9.30 1.13
CA GLY A 109 18.16 10.65 0.57
C GLY A 109 18.62 10.80 -0.88
N GLN A 110 19.05 9.71 -1.53
CA GLN A 110 19.43 9.71 -2.94
C GLN A 110 18.31 9.10 -3.78
N ALA A 111 17.90 9.80 -4.85
CA ALA A 111 16.93 9.27 -5.80
C ALA A 111 17.53 8.08 -6.56
N LEU A 112 16.78 6.99 -6.64
CA LEU A 112 17.21 5.81 -7.40
C LEU A 112 17.11 6.07 -8.90
N SER A 113 18.04 5.49 -9.66
CA SER A 113 18.04 5.57 -11.13
C SER A 113 17.01 4.62 -11.75
N ILE A 114 15.74 4.86 -11.48
CA ILE A 114 14.60 4.12 -12.02
C ILE A 114 13.88 5.03 -13.02
N PRO A 115 13.65 4.59 -14.27
CA PRO A 115 12.89 5.40 -15.22
C PRO A 115 11.47 5.60 -14.71
N SER A 116 10.93 6.82 -14.83
CA SER A 116 9.56 7.13 -14.39
C SER A 116 8.49 6.25 -15.07
N SER A 117 8.79 5.74 -16.26
CA SER A 117 7.94 4.78 -16.99
C SER A 117 7.70 3.47 -16.23
N ALA A 118 8.55 3.10 -15.25
CA ALA A 118 8.33 1.95 -14.37
C ALA A 118 7.18 2.18 -13.37
N PHE A 119 6.74 3.43 -13.20
CA PHE A 119 5.64 3.82 -12.33
C PHE A 119 4.44 4.38 -13.08
N ALA A 120 4.63 4.80 -14.34
CA ALA A 120 3.62 5.42 -15.16
C ALA A 120 2.55 4.42 -15.61
N MET A 121 1.34 4.95 -15.85
CA MET A 121 0.29 4.25 -16.58
C MET A 121 0.36 4.62 -18.06
N ASP A 122 0.27 3.65 -18.95
CA ASP A 122 0.18 3.91 -20.39
C ASP A 122 -1.23 4.36 -20.83
N ASP A 123 -1.35 4.87 -22.05
CA ASP A 123 -2.62 5.36 -22.62
C ASP A 123 -3.72 4.28 -22.69
N ALA A 124 -3.31 3.00 -22.73
CA ALA A 124 -4.25 1.89 -22.72
C ALA A 124 -4.72 1.56 -21.29
N GLY A 125 -4.08 2.10 -20.24
CA GLY A 125 -4.39 1.87 -18.84
C GLY A 125 -3.59 0.74 -18.18
N SER A 126 -2.38 0.44 -18.68
CA SER A 126 -1.47 -0.60 -18.15
C SER A 126 -0.47 0.07 -17.24
N GLY A 127 0.07 -0.67 -16.28
CA GLY A 127 1.03 -0.07 -15.37
C GLY A 127 0.34 0.80 -14.33
N GLY A 128 1.05 1.85 -13.91
CA GLY A 128 0.61 2.69 -12.80
C GLY A 128 0.93 2.10 -11.43
N VAL A 129 0.67 2.91 -10.42
CA VAL A 129 0.82 2.55 -9.01
C VAL A 129 -0.53 2.75 -8.32
N ILE A 130 -1.03 1.72 -7.64
CA ILE A 130 -2.26 1.81 -6.84
C ILE A 130 -1.95 1.91 -5.35
N VAL A 131 -2.84 2.54 -4.60
CA VAL A 131 -2.86 2.45 -3.13
C VAL A 131 -3.86 1.38 -2.73
N ASP A 132 -3.41 0.35 -2.03
CA ASP A 132 -4.24 -0.80 -1.67
C ASP A 132 -4.02 -1.21 -0.21
N SER A 133 -5.02 -0.98 0.63
CA SER A 133 -4.99 -1.38 2.04
C SER A 133 -5.18 -2.90 2.23
N GLY A 134 -5.60 -3.63 1.19
CA GLY A 134 -5.84 -5.07 1.21
C GLY A 134 -4.61 -5.93 0.91
N THR A 135 -3.58 -5.36 0.27
CA THR A 135 -2.28 -6.01 0.07
C THR A 135 -1.36 -5.67 1.24
N ALA A 136 -0.73 -6.65 1.90
CA ALA A 136 0.08 -6.39 3.10
C ALA A 136 1.38 -5.62 2.79
N VAL A 137 2.22 -6.17 1.92
CA VAL A 137 3.52 -5.62 1.53
C VAL A 137 3.43 -4.85 0.21
N THR A 138 4.32 -3.89 -0.01
CA THR A 138 4.32 -3.19 -1.30
C THR A 138 4.86 -4.08 -2.40
N ARG A 139 4.14 -4.13 -3.53
CA ARG A 139 4.56 -4.84 -4.74
C ARG A 139 5.09 -3.84 -5.76
N LEU A 140 6.32 -4.02 -6.24
CA LEU A 140 6.91 -3.17 -7.29
C LEU A 140 7.19 -3.99 -8.55
N GLN A 141 7.03 -3.36 -9.72
CA GLN A 141 7.52 -3.95 -10.96
C GLN A 141 8.99 -4.34 -10.82
N SER A 142 9.39 -5.46 -11.44
CA SER A 142 10.67 -6.14 -11.17
C SER A 142 11.89 -5.24 -11.26
N GLY A 143 11.96 -4.34 -12.25
CA GLY A 143 13.08 -3.40 -12.39
C GLY A 143 13.17 -2.38 -11.26
N ALA A 144 12.04 -1.83 -10.83
CA ALA A 144 11.98 -0.90 -9.71
C ALA A 144 12.29 -1.59 -8.37
N TYR A 145 11.80 -2.83 -8.19
CA TYR A 145 12.12 -3.65 -7.02
C TYR A 145 13.62 -3.96 -6.94
N ALA A 146 14.22 -4.38 -8.05
CA ALA A 146 15.64 -4.71 -8.11
C ALA A 146 16.51 -3.51 -7.71
N ALA A 147 16.23 -2.32 -8.27
CA ALA A 147 16.95 -1.10 -7.93
C ALA A 147 16.77 -0.70 -6.45
N LEU A 148 15.57 -0.83 -5.91
CA LEU A 148 15.30 -0.60 -4.47
C LEU A 148 16.12 -1.55 -3.60
N ARG A 149 16.07 -2.84 -3.91
CA ARG A 149 16.78 -3.89 -3.17
C ARG A 149 18.29 -3.65 -3.16
N GLU A 150 18.87 -3.35 -4.32
CA GLU A 150 20.31 -3.04 -4.45
C GLU A 150 20.73 -1.77 -3.70
N ALA A 151 19.86 -0.77 -3.60
CA ALA A 151 20.15 0.44 -2.84
C ALA A 151 19.94 0.27 -1.33
N SER A 152 19.18 -0.74 -0.91
CA SER A 152 18.80 -0.99 0.49
C SER A 152 19.77 -1.93 1.22
N VAL A 153 21.00 -2.09 0.68
CA VAL A 153 22.09 -2.92 1.24
C VAL A 153 22.59 -2.45 2.62
N GLN A 154 22.10 -1.30 3.08
CA GLN A 154 22.15 -0.93 4.48
C GLN A 154 20.77 -0.39 4.82
N VAL A 155 20.31 -0.62 6.06
CA VAL A 155 19.07 -0.04 6.56
C VAL A 155 19.16 1.49 6.43
N ARG A 156 18.55 2.01 5.38
CA ARG A 156 18.58 3.41 4.96
C ARG A 156 17.17 3.92 4.84
N ALA A 157 16.99 5.21 5.10
CA ALA A 157 15.69 5.85 4.98
C ALA A 157 15.14 5.72 3.55
N VAL A 158 13.91 5.23 3.43
CA VAL A 158 13.20 5.13 2.15
C VAL A 158 12.20 6.28 2.03
N ALA A 159 12.08 6.87 0.85
CA ALA A 159 11.06 7.89 0.56
C ALA A 159 10.40 7.65 -0.81
N ARG A 160 9.12 8.04 -0.89
CA ARG A 160 8.32 8.02 -2.13
C ARG A 160 8.36 9.40 -2.75
N ARG A 161 8.63 9.46 -4.05
CA ARG A 161 8.60 10.70 -4.83
C ARG A 161 7.36 10.66 -5.71
N PHE A 162 6.55 11.70 -5.62
CA PHE A 162 5.31 11.83 -6.37
C PHE A 162 5.48 12.77 -7.56
N GLU A 163 4.61 12.61 -8.54
CA GLU A 163 4.37 13.63 -9.55
C GLU A 163 3.90 14.92 -8.85
N GLY A 164 4.29 16.08 -9.37
CA GLY A 164 4.10 17.37 -8.69
C GLY A 164 5.18 17.71 -7.66
N GLY A 165 6.16 16.83 -7.44
CA GLY A 165 7.39 17.13 -6.70
C GLY A 165 7.33 16.86 -5.18
N GLY A 166 6.21 16.33 -4.68
CA GLY A 166 6.09 15.91 -3.28
C GLY A 166 6.97 14.70 -2.97
N GLU A 167 7.56 14.66 -1.77
CA GLU A 167 8.33 13.51 -1.29
C GLU A 167 7.88 13.11 0.12
N LEU A 168 7.46 11.86 0.28
CA LEU A 168 7.02 11.27 1.54
C LEU A 168 8.12 10.36 2.09
N LYS A 169 8.75 10.77 3.18
CA LYS A 169 9.67 9.93 3.95
C LYS A 169 8.88 8.87 4.71
N LEU A 170 9.29 7.62 4.59
CA LEU A 170 8.66 6.51 5.29
C LEU A 170 9.37 6.28 6.64
N PRO A 171 8.63 6.22 7.75
CA PRO A 171 9.14 5.65 9.01
C PRO A 171 9.68 4.22 8.81
N ALA A 172 10.67 3.81 9.61
CA ALA A 172 11.31 2.49 9.49
C ALA A 172 10.31 1.32 9.54
N LYS A 173 9.31 1.41 10.43
CA LYS A 173 8.22 0.43 10.56
C LYS A 173 7.37 0.24 9.29
N ASN A 174 7.40 1.20 8.36
CA ASN A 174 6.68 1.11 7.10
C ASN A 174 7.43 0.32 6.03
N TYR A 175 8.69 -0.05 6.27
CA TYR A 175 9.46 -0.87 5.34
C TYR A 175 10.29 -1.99 5.99
N LEU A 176 10.41 -2.03 7.31
CA LEU A 176 11.06 -3.11 8.05
C LEU A 176 10.04 -3.80 8.96
N ILE A 177 9.84 -5.10 8.73
CA ILE A 177 8.96 -5.93 9.54
C ILE A 177 9.84 -6.87 10.38
N PRO A 178 9.71 -6.88 11.73
CA PRO A 178 10.44 -7.82 12.55
C PRO A 178 9.98 -9.25 12.26
N VAL A 179 10.93 -10.16 12.05
CA VAL A 179 10.64 -11.59 11.83
C VAL A 179 10.86 -12.43 13.10
N ASP A 180 11.63 -11.90 14.04
CA ASP A 180 11.90 -12.51 15.34
C ASP A 180 12.10 -11.45 16.43
N GLY A 181 12.32 -11.90 17.67
CA GLY A 181 12.69 -11.03 18.79
C GLY A 181 14.19 -10.73 18.89
N ALA A 182 15.02 -11.21 17.95
CA ALA A 182 16.47 -11.11 17.96
C ALA A 182 16.98 -9.90 17.15
N GLY A 183 16.08 -9.08 16.60
CA GLY A 183 16.44 -7.90 15.80
C GLY A 183 16.63 -8.20 14.33
N THR A 184 16.10 -9.32 13.84
CA THR A 184 16.06 -9.63 12.41
C THR A 184 14.82 -8.99 11.78
N TYR A 185 15.00 -8.37 10.61
CA TYR A 185 13.92 -7.70 9.87
C TYR A 185 13.87 -8.18 8.43
N CYS A 186 12.66 -8.29 7.88
CA CYS A 186 12.43 -8.41 6.44
C CYS A 186 11.93 -7.08 5.85
N LEU A 187 12.25 -6.86 4.58
CA LEU A 187 11.84 -5.70 3.82
C LEU A 187 10.37 -5.86 3.40
N ALA A 188 9.51 -4.87 3.70
CA ALA A 188 8.09 -4.85 3.34
C ALA A 188 7.84 -4.49 1.86
N PHE A 189 8.72 -4.97 0.98
CA PHE A 189 8.70 -4.79 -0.45
C PHE A 189 8.95 -6.13 -1.12
N ALA A 190 8.21 -6.40 -2.19
CA ALA A 190 8.41 -7.56 -3.03
C ALA A 190 8.23 -7.20 -4.51
N GLY A 191 8.80 -8.02 -5.39
CA GLY A 191 8.54 -7.92 -6.81
C GLY A 191 7.10 -8.35 -7.17
N THR A 192 6.63 -7.91 -8.33
CA THR A 192 5.45 -8.48 -9.00
C THR A 192 5.73 -8.77 -10.45
N SER A 193 5.15 -9.84 -10.97
CA SER A 193 5.10 -10.15 -12.41
C SER A 193 3.92 -9.47 -13.11
N GLY A 194 3.00 -8.86 -12.35
CA GLY A 194 1.88 -8.09 -12.88
C GLY A 194 2.33 -6.72 -13.37
N ALA A 195 1.48 -6.10 -14.20
CA ALA A 195 1.76 -4.77 -14.75
C ALA A 195 1.69 -3.67 -13.68
N VAL A 196 0.86 -3.80 -12.66
CA VAL A 196 0.57 -2.73 -11.69
C VAL A 196 1.47 -2.86 -10.46
N SER A 197 2.07 -1.75 -10.02
CA SER A 197 2.70 -1.67 -8.70
C SER A 197 1.68 -1.29 -7.62
N ILE A 198 1.91 -1.71 -6.38
CA ILE A 198 0.97 -1.55 -5.27
C ILE A 198 1.70 -0.95 -4.07
N ILE A 199 1.21 0.16 -3.54
CA ILE A 199 1.57 0.64 -2.20
C ILE A 199 0.70 -0.13 -1.21
N GLY A 200 1.32 -1.09 -0.51
CA GLY A 200 0.64 -1.98 0.42
C GLY A 200 0.35 -1.35 1.78
N ASN A 201 -0.45 -2.05 2.57
CA ASN A 201 -0.94 -1.70 3.90
C ASN A 201 0.17 -1.24 4.84
N VAL A 202 1.27 -1.99 4.94
CA VAL A 202 2.38 -1.67 5.87
C VAL A 202 2.95 -0.27 5.61
N GLN A 203 2.96 0.20 4.35
CA GLN A 203 3.42 1.56 4.03
C GLN A 203 2.42 2.67 4.29
N GLN A 204 1.16 2.32 4.55
CA GLN A 204 0.08 3.25 4.87
C GLN A 204 -0.11 3.41 6.39
N GLN A 205 0.48 2.54 7.21
CA GLN A 205 0.35 2.59 8.67
C GLN A 205 0.99 3.86 9.27
N GLY A 206 0.31 4.52 10.19
CA GLY A 206 0.75 5.80 10.76
C GLY A 206 0.66 6.98 9.79
N VAL A 207 0.12 6.77 8.58
CA VAL A 207 -0.05 7.81 7.56
C VAL A 207 -1.54 8.00 7.30
N ARG A 208 -2.01 9.24 7.45
CA ARG A 208 -3.33 9.63 6.97
C ARG A 208 -3.28 9.76 5.46
N VAL A 209 -4.02 8.90 4.76
CA VAL A 209 -4.15 8.92 3.30
C VAL A 209 -5.50 9.52 2.95
N SER A 210 -5.51 10.63 2.24
CA SER A 210 -6.73 11.31 1.77
C SER A 210 -6.87 11.20 0.26
N PHE A 211 -8.11 11.08 -0.20
CA PHE A 211 -8.49 11.02 -1.60
C PHE A 211 -9.51 12.13 -1.84
N ASP A 212 -9.22 13.03 -2.77
CA ASP A 212 -10.15 14.05 -3.26
C ASP A 212 -10.40 13.78 -4.74
N THR A 213 -11.56 13.17 -5.03
CA THR A 213 -11.94 12.77 -6.39
C THR A 213 -12.45 13.94 -7.24
N ALA A 214 -12.82 15.05 -6.59
CA ALA A 214 -13.20 16.28 -7.29
C ALA A 214 -11.96 17.03 -7.79
N LYS A 215 -10.89 17.07 -6.97
CA LYS A 215 -9.60 17.69 -7.34
C LYS A 215 -8.65 16.74 -8.04
N ASN A 216 -8.96 15.44 -8.08
CA ASN A 216 -8.06 14.37 -8.54
C ASN A 216 -6.70 14.42 -7.83
N THR A 217 -6.73 14.44 -6.50
CA THR A 217 -5.52 14.44 -5.67
C THR A 217 -5.56 13.38 -4.59
N VAL A 218 -4.41 12.78 -4.31
CA VAL A 218 -4.15 11.97 -3.12
C VAL A 218 -3.27 12.78 -2.18
N GLY A 219 -3.57 12.77 -0.89
CA GLY A 219 -2.81 13.44 0.15
C GLY A 219 -2.23 12.45 1.16
N PHE A 220 -1.06 12.78 1.69
CA PHE A 220 -0.36 11.99 2.70
C PHE A 220 0.10 12.89 3.85
N THR A 221 -0.19 12.47 5.08
CA THR A 221 0.31 13.12 6.30
C THR A 221 0.75 12.07 7.31
N THR A 222 2.03 12.08 7.69
CA THR A 222 2.57 11.16 8.71
C THR A 222 2.15 11.57 10.12
N ASP A 223 2.14 10.62 11.06
CA ASP A 223 1.91 10.86 12.49
C ASP A 223 0.55 11.51 12.80
N LYS A 224 -0.47 11.16 12.00
CA LYS A 224 -1.85 11.65 12.10
C LYS A 224 -2.88 10.52 12.27
N CYS A 225 -2.42 9.41 12.85
CA CYS A 225 -3.23 8.38 13.48
C CYS A 225 -3.07 8.55 15.01
#